data_AF-A0AAW0J136-F1
#
_entry.id   AF-A0AAW0J136-F1
#
_cell.length_a   1.000
_cell.length_b   1.000
_cell.length_c   1.000
_cell.angle_alpha   90.00
_cell.angle_beta   90.00
_cell.angle_gamma   90.00
#
_symmetry.space_group_name_H-M   'P 1'
#
loop_
_entity.id
_entity.type
_entity.pdbx_description
1 polymer ?
#
loop_
_entity_poly.entity_id
_entity_poly.type
_entity_poly.pdbx_seq_one_letter_code
_entity_poly.pdbx_strand_id
1 'polypeptide(L)'
;MEKAMDMDMEMEREEEEEEETESVSDVLRDRFRLSTISIAEAEAKRNGMEISEPIVACISDLAFKYAEQLAKDLELFAQHASRKIVKMEDVILSAHRNEHLATSLRSLCDDLKAKEPQSERKRKKTPRKENKATTSVVHIPDN
;
A
#
# COMPACT_ATOMS: atom_id res chain seq x y z
N MET A 1 -13.65 -47.06 4.33
CA MET A 1 -14.71 -46.39 3.54
C MET A 1 -14.79 -44.93 3.95
N GLU A 2 -14.95 -44.63 5.24
CA GLU A 2 -14.90 -43.28 5.83
C GLU A 2 -13.62 -42.50 5.46
N LYS A 3 -12.44 -43.08 5.68
CA LYS A 3 -11.14 -42.45 5.36
C LYS A 3 -10.88 -42.15 3.87
N ALA A 4 -11.64 -42.78 2.96
CA ALA A 4 -11.54 -42.50 1.52
C ALA A 4 -12.48 -41.35 1.15
N MET A 5 -13.69 -41.35 1.70
CA MET A 5 -14.65 -40.24 1.56
C MET A 5 -14.11 -38.92 2.14
N ASP A 6 -13.35 -38.96 3.23
CA ASP A 6 -12.73 -37.75 3.80
C ASP A 6 -11.64 -37.17 2.88
N MET A 7 -10.82 -38.02 2.26
CA MET A 7 -9.75 -37.59 1.34
C MET A 7 -10.32 -37.05 0.02
N ASP A 8 -11.39 -37.65 -0.48
CA ASP A 8 -12.10 -37.17 -1.67
C ASP A 8 -12.76 -35.80 -1.37
N MET A 9 -13.33 -35.60 -0.18
CA MET A 9 -13.91 -34.31 0.23
C MET A 9 -12.85 -33.22 0.47
N GLU A 10 -11.64 -33.57 0.94
CA GLU A 10 -10.52 -32.62 1.06
C GLU A 10 -10.01 -32.21 -0.33
N MET A 11 -9.89 -33.13 -1.28
CA MET A 11 -9.49 -32.85 -2.66
C MET A 11 -10.50 -31.96 -3.38
N GLU A 12 -11.80 -32.24 -3.27
CA GLU A 12 -12.85 -31.40 -3.84
C GLU A 12 -12.79 -29.95 -3.28
N ARG A 13 -12.48 -29.78 -1.99
CA ARG A 13 -12.29 -28.44 -1.41
C ARG A 13 -11.05 -27.72 -1.92
N GLU A 14 -9.93 -28.44 -2.05
CA GLU A 14 -8.71 -27.86 -2.62
C GLU A 14 -8.92 -27.42 -4.08
N GLU A 15 -9.63 -28.22 -4.87
CA GLU A 15 -10.02 -27.86 -6.26
C GLU A 15 -10.94 -26.64 -6.29
N GLU A 16 -11.95 -26.57 -5.43
CA GLU A 16 -12.84 -25.40 -5.31
C GLU A 16 -12.07 -24.12 -4.90
N GLU A 17 -11.12 -24.23 -3.96
CA GLU A 17 -10.27 -23.12 -3.54
C GLU A 17 -9.34 -22.66 -4.67
N GLU A 18 -8.74 -23.59 -5.42
CA GLU A 18 -7.91 -23.26 -6.60
C GLU A 18 -8.73 -22.55 -7.69
N GLU A 19 -9.91 -23.06 -8.05
CA GLU A 19 -10.81 -22.41 -9.00
C GLU A 19 -11.22 -21.00 -8.56
N GLU A 20 -11.52 -20.81 -7.26
CA GLU A 20 -11.83 -19.49 -6.73
C GLU A 20 -10.64 -18.55 -6.86
N THR A 21 -9.42 -19.00 -6.53
CA THR A 21 -8.21 -18.18 -6.67
C THR A 21 -7.91 -17.81 -8.13
N GLU A 22 -8.12 -18.73 -9.07
CA GLU A 22 -7.97 -18.47 -10.51
C GLU A 22 -9.00 -17.43 -10.97
N SER A 23 -10.26 -17.56 -10.55
CA SER A 23 -11.31 -16.60 -10.90
C SER A 23 -11.00 -15.18 -10.39
N VAL A 24 -10.47 -15.06 -9.17
CA VAL A 24 -10.06 -13.79 -8.59
C VAL A 24 -8.86 -13.21 -9.33
N SER A 25 -7.90 -14.07 -9.70
CA SER A 25 -6.72 -13.70 -10.48
C SER A 25 -7.12 -13.11 -11.85
N ASP A 26 -8.07 -13.73 -12.54
CA ASP A 26 -8.57 -13.26 -13.83
C ASP A 26 -9.24 -11.88 -13.72
N VAL A 27 -10.10 -11.68 -12.71
CA VAL A 27 -10.71 -10.37 -12.45
C VAL A 27 -9.64 -9.32 -12.18
N LEU A 28 -8.61 -9.64 -11.39
CA LEU A 28 -7.54 -8.71 -11.10
C LEU A 28 -6.72 -8.38 -12.36
N ARG A 29 -6.41 -9.39 -13.18
CA ARG A 29 -5.68 -9.23 -14.44
C ARG A 29 -6.44 -8.35 -15.43
N ASP A 30 -7.75 -8.52 -15.52
CA ASP A 30 -8.61 -7.69 -16.37
C ASP A 30 -8.65 -6.24 -15.90
N ARG A 31 -8.80 -6.00 -14.58
CA ARG A 31 -8.72 -4.65 -14.00
C ARG A 31 -7.35 -4.00 -14.20
N PHE A 32 -6.30 -4.79 -14.08
CA PHE A 32 -4.93 -4.36 -14.30
C PHE A 32 -4.69 -3.96 -15.76
N ARG A 33 -5.22 -4.74 -16.71
CA ARG A 33 -5.19 -4.43 -18.16
C ARG A 33 -5.88 -3.11 -18.45
N LEU A 34 -7.08 -2.88 -17.91
CA LEU A 34 -7.80 -1.60 -18.10
C LEU A 34 -7.00 -0.40 -17.59
N SER A 35 -6.35 -0.53 -16.44
CA SER A 35 -5.49 0.52 -15.89
C SER A 35 -4.27 0.78 -16.78
N THR A 36 -3.66 -0.30 -17.29
CA THR A 36 -2.51 -0.22 -18.19
C THR A 36 -2.88 0.47 -19.51
N ILE A 37 -4.02 0.12 -20.11
CA ILE A 37 -4.56 0.79 -21.31
C ILE A 37 -4.67 2.29 -21.05
N SER A 38 -5.33 2.68 -19.95
CA SER A 38 -5.53 4.10 -19.63
C SER A 38 -4.22 4.88 -19.49
N ILE A 39 -3.22 4.30 -18.80
CA ILE A 39 -1.89 4.93 -18.64
C ILE A 39 -1.16 5.02 -19.97
N ALA A 40 -1.15 3.93 -20.74
CA ALA A 40 -0.42 3.84 -22.00
C ALA A 40 -0.99 4.79 -23.07
N GLU A 41 -2.31 4.87 -23.20
CA GLU A 41 -2.98 5.81 -24.11
C GLU A 41 -2.75 7.26 -23.68
N ALA A 42 -2.80 7.56 -22.39
CA ALA A 42 -2.51 8.90 -21.88
C ALA A 42 -1.06 9.33 -22.13
N GLU A 43 -0.10 8.41 -22.01
CA GLU A 43 1.30 8.65 -22.38
C GLU A 43 1.47 8.83 -23.89
N ALA A 44 0.89 7.94 -24.71
CA ALA A 44 0.96 8.04 -26.17
C ALA A 44 0.40 9.39 -26.66
N LYS A 45 -0.77 9.80 -26.15
CA LYS A 45 -1.39 11.09 -26.47
C LYS A 45 -0.52 12.28 -26.06
N ARG A 46 0.11 12.25 -24.88
CA ARG A 46 1.03 13.31 -24.43
C ARG A 46 2.23 13.48 -25.37
N ASN A 47 2.67 12.39 -25.99
CA ASN A 47 3.78 12.39 -26.93
C ASN A 47 3.34 12.57 -28.40
N GLY A 48 2.04 12.74 -28.68
CA GLY A 48 1.52 12.85 -30.05
C GLY A 48 1.67 11.55 -30.85
N MET A 49 1.63 10.40 -30.17
CA MET A 49 1.79 9.06 -30.73
C MET A 49 0.53 8.22 -30.52
N GLU A 50 0.43 7.13 -31.27
CA GLU A 50 -0.52 6.05 -31.03
C GLU A 50 0.20 4.83 -30.49
N ILE A 51 -0.49 4.00 -29.71
CA ILE A 51 0.04 2.74 -29.20
C ILE A 51 -0.82 1.58 -29.72
N SER A 52 -0.17 0.53 -30.20
CA SER A 52 -0.88 -0.62 -30.75
C SER A 52 -1.38 -1.57 -29.64
N GLU A 53 -2.54 -2.19 -29.87
CA GLU A 53 -3.17 -3.10 -28.91
C GLU A 53 -2.24 -4.25 -28.44
N PRO A 54 -1.46 -4.92 -29.31
CA PRO A 54 -0.56 -5.99 -28.86
C PRO A 54 0.54 -5.49 -27.91
N ILE A 55 1.00 -4.24 -28.09
CA ILE A 55 2.00 -3.63 -27.21
C ILE A 55 1.37 -3.32 -25.84
N VAL A 56 0.14 -2.81 -25.81
CA VAL A 56 -0.57 -2.57 -24.54
C VAL A 56 -0.83 -3.87 -23.79
N ALA A 57 -1.21 -4.95 -24.50
CA ALA A 57 -1.38 -6.27 -23.90
C ALA A 57 -0.05 -6.79 -23.30
N CYS A 58 1.05 -6.66 -24.04
CA CYS A 58 2.39 -7.05 -23.56
C CYS A 58 2.83 -6.25 -22.32
N ILE A 59 2.62 -4.93 -22.31
CA ILE A 59 2.92 -4.07 -21.15
C ILE A 59 2.06 -4.50 -19.95
N SER A 60 0.78 -4.83 -20.18
CA SER A 60 -0.13 -5.26 -19.11
C SER A 60 0.36 -6.54 -18.45
N ASP A 61 0.73 -7.54 -19.25
CA ASP A 61 1.26 -8.81 -18.74
C ASP A 61 2.61 -8.63 -18.03
N LEU A 62 3.49 -7.79 -18.57
CA LEU A 62 4.78 -7.51 -17.97
C LEU A 62 4.64 -6.81 -16.61
N ALA A 63 3.78 -5.79 -16.54
CA ALA A 63 3.55 -5.03 -15.32
C ALA A 63 2.81 -5.87 -14.26
N PHE A 64 1.92 -6.79 -14.66
CA PHE A 64 1.27 -7.73 -13.74
C PHE A 64 2.30 -8.70 -13.12
N LYS A 65 3.17 -9.30 -13.94
CA LYS A 65 4.29 -10.14 -13.46
C LYS A 65 5.27 -9.36 -12.58
N TYR A 66 5.54 -8.11 -12.94
CA TYR A 66 6.39 -7.24 -12.12
C TYR A 66 5.77 -6.96 -10.75
N ALA A 67 4.45 -6.78 -10.67
CA ALA A 67 3.75 -6.56 -9.40
C ALA A 67 3.89 -7.77 -8.46
N GLU A 68 3.85 -9.00 -9.00
CA GLU A 68 4.09 -10.22 -8.22
C GLU A 68 5.50 -10.25 -7.61
N GLN A 69 6.52 -9.98 -8.43
CA GLN A 69 7.91 -9.95 -7.94
C GLN A 69 8.12 -8.81 -6.92
N LEU A 70 7.55 -7.64 -7.19
CA LEU A 70 7.60 -6.50 -6.28
C LEU A 70 6.96 -6.84 -4.93
N ALA A 71 5.83 -7.54 -4.90
CA ALA A 71 5.18 -7.95 -3.65
C ALA A 71 6.10 -8.86 -2.81
N LYS A 72 6.76 -9.84 -3.43
CA LYS A 72 7.73 -10.73 -2.77
C LYS A 72 8.93 -9.95 -2.22
N ASP A 73 9.47 -9.03 -3.01
CA ASP A 73 10.60 -8.20 -2.60
C ASP A 73 10.22 -7.30 -1.40
N LEU A 74 9.03 -6.67 -1.44
CA LEU A 74 8.54 -5.83 -0.34
C LEU A 74 8.35 -6.61 0.97
N GLU A 75 7.83 -7.83 0.87
CA GLU A 75 7.72 -8.72 2.02
C GLU A 75 9.11 -9.02 2.60
N LEU A 76 10.07 -9.40 1.75
CA LEU A 76 11.45 -9.70 2.17
C LEU A 76 12.14 -8.49 2.81
N PHE A 77 11.92 -7.27 2.30
CA PHE A 77 12.47 -6.05 2.90
C PHE A 77 11.88 -5.76 4.28
N ALA A 78 10.57 -5.94 4.45
CA ALA A 78 9.94 -5.80 5.75
C ALA A 78 10.46 -6.86 6.74
N GLN A 79 10.57 -8.12 6.30
CA GLN A 79 11.09 -9.24 7.10
C GLN A 79 12.57 -9.03 7.49
N HIS A 80 13.40 -8.52 6.58
CA HIS A 80 14.81 -8.19 6.87
C HIS A 80 14.93 -7.17 8.01
N ALA A 81 14.00 -6.22 8.10
CA ALA A 81 13.89 -5.27 9.19
C ALA A 81 13.11 -5.80 10.41
N SER A 82 12.86 -7.11 10.51
CA SER A 82 12.07 -7.76 11.56
C SER A 82 10.64 -7.21 11.72
N ARG A 83 10.01 -6.80 10.61
CA ARG A 83 8.64 -6.28 10.56
C ARG A 83 7.72 -7.22 9.79
N LYS A 84 6.44 -7.24 10.18
CA LYS A 84 5.35 -7.93 9.46
C LYS A 84 4.55 -7.00 8.54
N ILE A 85 4.82 -5.69 8.61
CA ILE A 85 4.08 -4.66 7.89
C ILE A 85 5.07 -3.91 6.99
N VAL A 86 4.75 -3.87 5.70
CA VAL A 86 5.46 -3.10 4.68
C VAL A 86 5.28 -1.61 4.94
N LYS A 87 6.36 -0.85 4.85
CA LYS A 87 6.40 0.60 5.03
C LYS A 87 6.96 1.30 3.79
N MET A 88 6.88 2.64 3.78
CA MET A 88 7.41 3.45 2.68
C MET A 88 8.90 3.24 2.43
N GLU A 89 9.68 2.90 3.47
CA GLU A 89 11.10 2.60 3.33
C GLU A 89 11.34 1.35 2.47
N ASP A 90 10.47 0.34 2.55
CA ASP A 90 10.57 -0.89 1.74
C ASP A 90 10.25 -0.59 0.26
N VAL A 91 9.27 0.28 0.03
CA VAL A 91 8.90 0.76 -1.33
C VAL A 91 10.02 1.59 -1.95
N ILE A 92 10.70 2.44 -1.17
CA ILE A 92 11.85 3.19 -1.67
C ILE A 92 13.03 2.25 -1.96
N LEU A 93 13.23 1.21 -1.14
CA LEU A 93 14.30 0.24 -1.32
C LEU A 93 14.13 -0.61 -2.59
N SER A 94 12.90 -0.90 -3.02
CA SER A 94 12.67 -1.62 -4.28
C SER A 94 13.23 -0.88 -5.50
N ALA A 95 13.34 0.45 -5.43
CA ALA A 95 13.90 1.29 -6.48
C ALA A 95 15.43 1.51 -6.38
N HIS A 96 16.16 0.82 -5.49
CA HIS A 96 17.60 1.04 -5.24
C HIS A 96 18.50 0.95 -6.49
N ARG A 97 18.06 0.26 -7.55
CA ARG A 97 18.82 0.15 -8.82
C ARG A 97 18.65 1.38 -9.72
N ASN A 98 17.73 2.28 -9.39
CA ASN A 98 17.43 3.47 -10.15
C ASN A 98 17.32 4.67 -9.19
N GLU A 99 18.43 5.39 -9.03
CA GLU A 99 18.53 6.54 -8.11
C GLU A 99 17.52 7.66 -8.42
N HIS A 100 17.22 7.88 -9.69
CA HIS A 100 16.20 8.87 -10.08
C HIS A 100 14.81 8.45 -9.59
N LEU A 101 14.45 7.18 -9.77
CA LEU A 101 13.18 6.64 -9.27
C LEU A 101 13.13 6.65 -7.74
N ALA A 102 14.20 6.22 -7.06
CA ALA A 102 14.28 6.24 -5.60
C ALA A 102 14.12 7.67 -5.05
N THR A 103 14.70 8.67 -5.72
CA THR A 103 14.54 10.08 -5.35
C THR A 103 13.11 10.56 -5.53
N SER A 104 12.46 10.23 -6.65
CA SER A 104 11.05 10.57 -6.88
C SER A 104 10.13 9.92 -5.84
N LEU A 105 10.38 8.67 -5.46
CA LEU A 105 9.62 7.98 -4.41
C LEU A 105 9.82 8.60 -3.03
N ARG A 106 11.04 9.05 -2.69
CA ARG A 106 11.30 9.80 -1.44
C ARG A 106 10.51 11.11 -1.41
N SER A 107 10.54 11.88 -2.50
CA SER A 107 9.76 13.12 -2.62
C SER A 107 8.27 12.87 -2.45
N LEU A 108 7.74 11.82 -3.07
CA LEU A 108 6.33 11.45 -2.92
C LEU A 108 5.99 11.05 -1.47
N CYS A 109 6.87 10.31 -0.80
CA CYS A 109 6.71 9.93 0.60
C CYS A 109 6.60 11.18 1.52
N ASP A 110 7.46 12.17 1.29
CA ASP A 110 7.44 13.42 2.06
C ASP A 110 6.16 14.24 1.79
N ASP A 111 5.71 14.31 0.53
CA ASP A 111 4.44 14.95 0.17
C ASP A 111 3.23 14.29 0.83
N LEU A 112 3.21 12.96 0.95
CA LEU A 112 2.14 12.23 1.62
C LEU A 112 2.13 12.52 3.13
N LYS A 113 3.30 12.55 3.78
CA LYS A 113 3.45 12.91 5.19
C LYS A 113 3.03 14.35 5.48
N ALA A 114 3.26 15.27 4.53
CA ALA A 114 2.84 16.66 4.66
C ALA A 114 1.32 16.85 4.54
N LYS A 115 0.65 15.99 3.77
CA LYS A 115 -0.80 16.03 3.54
C LYS A 115 -1.62 15.27 4.58
N GLU A 116 -0.98 14.44 5.41
CA GLU A 116 -1.65 13.71 6.47
C GLU A 116 -2.19 14.70 7.54
N PRO A 117 -3.52 14.76 7.78
CA PRO A 117 -4.06 15.68 8.78
C PRO A 117 -3.47 15.34 10.14
N GLN A 118 -2.88 16.33 10.82
CA GLN A 118 -2.31 16.19 12.17
C GLN A 118 -3.39 15.92 13.23
N SER A 119 -4.07 14.78 13.18
CA SER A 119 -4.71 14.23 14.37
C SER A 119 -3.61 13.72 15.29
N GLU A 120 -3.61 14.15 16.56
CA GLU A 120 -2.76 13.65 17.66
C GLU A 120 -1.52 14.48 18.08
N ARG A 121 -1.40 15.76 17.70
CA ARG A 121 -0.53 16.72 18.46
C ARG A 121 -1.31 17.51 19.51
N LYS A 122 -2.07 16.80 20.38
CA LYS A 122 -2.59 17.36 21.64
C LYS A 122 -2.42 16.39 22.81
N ARG A 123 -1.17 16.20 23.24
CA ARG A 123 -0.87 16.01 24.67
C ARG A 123 0.30 16.90 25.09
N LYS A 124 0.00 18.18 25.29
CA LYS A 124 0.75 19.05 26.20
C LYS A 124 -0.10 19.28 27.45
N LYS A 125 0.14 18.52 28.51
CA LYS A 125 -0.22 18.83 29.90
C LYS A 125 1.07 18.70 30.72
N THR A 126 1.88 19.77 30.68
CA THR A 126 2.18 20.71 31.78
C THR A 126 3.00 20.09 32.93
N PRO A 127 4.17 20.67 33.28
CA PRO A 127 4.94 20.24 34.44
C PRO A 127 4.24 20.67 35.73
N ARG A 128 4.11 19.74 36.66
CA ARG A 128 3.53 19.92 37.99
C ARG A 128 4.47 20.80 38.83
N LYS A 129 4.12 22.08 39.02
CA LYS A 129 4.80 22.97 39.97
C LYS A 129 4.00 22.96 41.28
N GLU A 130 4.58 22.36 42.31
CA GLU A 130 4.15 22.54 43.69
C GLU A 130 4.18 24.03 44.04
N ASN A 131 3.13 24.55 44.67
CA ASN A 131 3.27 25.58 45.69
C ASN A 131 2.03 25.63 46.61
N LYS A 132 2.37 25.70 47.88
CA LYS A 132 1.57 25.72 49.10
C LYS A 132 1.21 27.18 49.44
N ALA A 133 0.14 27.38 50.23
CA ALA A 133 -0.35 28.63 50.88
C ALA A 133 -1.68 29.14 50.28
N THR A 134 -2.83 28.81 50.87
CA THR A 134 -3.56 29.50 51.97
C THR A 134 -4.34 30.76 51.56
N THR A 135 -5.66 30.63 51.64
CA THR A 135 -6.65 31.58 52.18
C THR A 135 -7.03 32.86 51.41
N SER A 136 -8.35 33.04 51.39
CA SER A 136 -9.16 34.28 51.35
C SER A 136 -9.54 34.96 50.01
N VAL A 137 -10.86 34.89 49.79
CA VAL A 137 -11.81 35.98 49.49
C VAL A 137 -12.17 36.26 48.01
N VAL A 138 -13.48 36.11 47.82
CA VAL A 138 -14.39 36.41 46.72
C VAL A 138 -14.27 37.84 46.21
N HIS A 139 -14.35 38.04 44.88
CA HIS A 139 -15.07 39.18 44.30
C HIS A 139 -15.53 38.88 42.85
N ILE A 140 -16.84 38.95 42.63
CA ILE A 140 -17.53 38.98 41.32
C ILE A 140 -17.77 40.46 40.96
N PRO A 141 -17.59 40.88 39.70
CA PRO A 141 -18.65 41.73 39.16
C PRO A 141 -19.07 41.32 37.74
N ASP A 142 -20.39 41.33 37.55
CA ASP A 142 -21.08 41.42 36.27
C ASP A 142 -20.91 42.83 35.69
N ASN A 143 -20.61 42.92 34.39
CA ASN A 143 -21.30 43.78 33.43
C ASN A 143 -20.96 43.37 31.99
#